data_AF-A0A832CFM9-F1
#
_entry.id   AF-A0A832CFM9-F1
#
_cell.length_a   1.000
_cell.length_b   1.000
_cell.length_c   1.000
_cell.angle_alpha   90.00
_cell.angle_beta   90.00
_cell.angle_gamma   90.00
#
_symmetry.space_group_name_H-M   'P 1'
#
loop_
_entity.id
_entity.type
_entity.pdbx_description
1 polymer ?
#
loop_
_entity_poly.entity_id
_entity_poly.type
_entity_poly.pdbx_seq_one_letter_code
_entity_poly.pdbx_strand_id
1 'polypeptide(L)'
;MDRRLILAVLILFVVAAAALLILPKQPPPQQPPATQPPEQPPHEQPPPSQPPPAQPPPQEQPAGVTLYVITRHEQTIQDATRRLFLSSSLAKQYNIVNIVFLPVNAEQWPEYIKSAAAKGQGIDVAWGGGPTLFNLLDEQGLLEPIDESKVPEFKLVLDELKKIPSSLAGAPTFKVGSDGKIRWIGASVSSFGFTVNREILARYSLPAPVKWADLGSPVYARTLPALQLVGVADPTMSTSNLRMFEIILQAYGWEKGWRALTLIAANSKIYSGSSDVRDAVIRGDLAVGTTIDFYGYTAQQQNPACLYVIPAGESIVNADPIAVLKGARHPREAAVFVAWVLNEMGGQLVWLDPNINRLPINPKVFETPEGAKRPDLKKALDELSSASGIAFNETLSSLWVTAVMYYFKATLVDAHDDLQPVWAQIAKAYLDGKITQQQFNMLVDALTAPLTFTDPLTGAKTTFTLDYAVKISRYMATDPAIYQNLMNQWKEAARARYLKAQELFKQVAKP
;
A
#
# COMPACT_ATOMS: atom_id res chain seq x y z
N MET A 1 -51.22 -1.81 3.83
CA MET A 1 -50.40 -2.75 3.02
C MET A 1 -50.99 -4.13 3.19
N ASP A 2 -51.61 -4.66 2.13
CA ASP A 2 -52.56 -5.77 2.17
C ASP A 2 -51.85 -7.14 2.23
N ARG A 3 -52.25 -7.99 3.19
CA ARG A 3 -51.72 -9.33 3.46
C ARG A 3 -51.93 -10.32 2.30
N ARG A 4 -52.70 -9.95 1.27
CA ARG A 4 -52.91 -10.76 0.06
C ARG A 4 -51.75 -10.74 -0.93
N LEU A 5 -50.83 -9.76 -0.84
CA LEU A 5 -49.66 -9.69 -1.74
C LEU A 5 -48.48 -10.57 -1.26
N ILE A 6 -48.41 -10.86 0.04
CA ILE A 6 -47.33 -11.66 0.64
C ILE A 6 -47.53 -13.17 0.38
N LEU A 7 -48.78 -13.62 0.20
CA LEU A 7 -49.08 -15.03 -0.05
C LEU A 7 -48.90 -15.44 -1.53
N ALA A 8 -48.98 -14.48 -2.46
CA ALA A 8 -48.81 -14.73 -3.89
C ALA A 8 -47.33 -14.91 -4.31
N VAL A 9 -46.39 -14.28 -3.60
CA VAL A 9 -44.95 -14.39 -3.90
C VAL A 9 -44.33 -15.68 -3.34
N LEU A 10 -44.89 -16.23 -2.26
CA LEU A 10 -44.42 -17.47 -1.63
C LEU A 10 -44.83 -18.74 -2.38
N ILE A 11 -45.91 -18.71 -3.18
CA ILE A 11 -46.36 -19.86 -3.98
C ILE A 11 -45.57 -19.99 -5.29
N LEU A 12 -44.99 -18.90 -5.82
CA LEU A 12 -44.21 -18.94 -7.06
C LEU A 12 -42.80 -19.54 -6.88
N PHE A 13 -42.23 -19.50 -5.66
CA PHE A 13 -40.89 -20.04 -5.40
C PHE A 13 -40.86 -21.54 -5.04
N VAL A 14 -41.99 -22.13 -4.64
CA VAL A 14 -42.05 -23.58 -4.32
C VAL A 14 -42.31 -24.43 -5.57
N VAL A 15 -42.88 -23.86 -6.63
CA VAL A 15 -43.14 -24.60 -7.89
C VAL A 15 -41.92 -24.62 -8.82
N ALA A 16 -40.99 -23.66 -8.71
CA ALA A 16 -39.75 -23.65 -9.50
C ALA A 16 -38.65 -24.59 -8.97
N ALA A 17 -38.75 -25.08 -7.72
CA ALA A 17 -37.76 -25.97 -7.11
C ALA A 17 -38.10 -27.47 -7.21
N ALA A 18 -39.28 -27.83 -7.75
CA ALA A 18 -39.73 -29.23 -7.85
C ALA A 18 -39.76 -29.80 -9.28
N ALA A 19 -39.30 -29.04 -10.29
CA ALA A 19 -39.34 -29.43 -11.71
C ALA A 19 -37.97 -29.76 -12.33
N LEU A 20 -36.95 -30.07 -11.52
CA LEU A 20 -35.59 -30.41 -12.01
C LEU A 20 -35.03 -31.74 -11.49
N LEU A 21 -35.92 -32.65 -11.08
CA LEU A 21 -35.58 -34.05 -10.80
C LEU A 21 -36.61 -34.92 -11.51
N ILE A 22 -36.11 -35.97 -12.18
CA ILE A 22 -36.81 -36.97 -13.01
C ILE A 22 -36.71 -36.68 -14.53
N LEU A 23 -35.57 -37.03 -15.11
CA LEU A 23 -35.46 -37.40 -16.53
C LEU A 23 -35.20 -38.91 -16.62
N PRO A 24 -35.95 -39.67 -17.45
CA PRO A 24 -35.75 -41.11 -17.63
C PRO A 24 -34.50 -41.41 -18.48
N LYS A 25 -33.72 -42.40 -18.05
CA LYS A 25 -32.56 -42.95 -18.79
C LYS A 25 -33.02 -43.52 -20.14
N GLN A 26 -32.43 -43.05 -21.24
CA GLN A 26 -32.59 -43.67 -22.56
C GLN A 26 -31.86 -45.03 -22.63
N PRO A 27 -32.48 -46.08 -23.20
CA PRO A 27 -31.81 -47.36 -23.43
C PRO A 27 -30.81 -47.28 -24.61
N PRO A 28 -29.77 -48.13 -24.63
CA PRO A 28 -28.73 -48.09 -25.65
C PRO A 28 -29.28 -48.52 -27.04
N PRO A 29 -28.74 -47.98 -28.15
CA PRO A 29 -29.14 -48.40 -29.49
C PRO A 29 -28.76 -49.86 -29.76
N GLN A 30 -29.71 -50.61 -30.31
CA GLN A 30 -29.54 -52.00 -30.77
C GLN A 30 -28.76 -52.06 -32.10
N GLN A 31 -27.88 -53.05 -32.22
CA GLN A 31 -27.12 -53.36 -33.45
C GLN A 31 -28.03 -53.93 -34.56
N PRO A 32 -27.84 -53.53 -35.84
CA PRO A 32 -28.45 -54.21 -36.98
C PRO A 32 -27.74 -55.54 -37.35
N PRO A 33 -28.38 -56.43 -38.14
CA PRO A 33 -27.99 -57.83 -38.28
C PRO A 33 -26.70 -58.06 -39.09
N ALA A 34 -26.03 -59.17 -38.79
CA ALA A 34 -24.82 -59.64 -39.43
C ALA A 34 -25.00 -59.94 -40.93
N THR A 35 -24.08 -59.45 -41.74
CA THR A 35 -23.83 -59.89 -43.13
C THR A 35 -22.48 -60.59 -43.18
N GLN A 36 -22.45 -61.80 -43.74
CA GLN A 36 -21.24 -62.61 -43.93
C GLN A 36 -20.33 -62.02 -45.03
N PRO A 37 -19.00 -62.21 -44.95
CA PRO A 37 -18.02 -61.55 -45.82
C PRO A 37 -17.80 -62.30 -47.15
N PRO A 38 -17.40 -61.61 -48.23
CA PRO A 38 -16.78 -62.25 -49.39
C PRO A 38 -15.28 -62.55 -49.13
N GLU A 39 -14.85 -63.72 -49.59
CA GLU A 39 -13.50 -64.29 -49.44
C GLU A 39 -12.37 -63.41 -50.02
N GLN A 40 -11.25 -63.33 -49.29
CA GLN A 40 -9.99 -62.76 -49.76
C GLN A 40 -9.19 -63.78 -50.59
N PRO A 41 -8.57 -63.40 -51.72
CA PRO A 41 -7.49 -64.17 -52.34
C PRO A 41 -6.16 -63.96 -51.59
N PRO A 42 -5.22 -64.92 -51.66
CA PRO A 42 -4.06 -64.99 -50.78
C PRO A 42 -2.99 -63.93 -51.13
N HIS A 43 -2.51 -63.21 -50.12
CA HIS A 43 -1.32 -62.36 -50.23
C HIS A 43 -0.13 -62.98 -49.46
N GLU A 44 0.99 -63.06 -50.19
CA GLU A 44 2.30 -63.57 -49.78
C GLU A 44 2.88 -62.81 -48.57
N GLN A 45 3.61 -63.53 -47.71
CA GLN A 45 4.36 -62.97 -46.60
C GLN A 45 5.63 -62.24 -47.09
N PRO A 46 5.89 -60.98 -46.67
CA PRO A 46 7.22 -60.38 -46.77
C PRO A 46 8.11 -60.77 -45.56
N PRO A 47 9.45 -60.70 -45.72
CA PRO A 47 10.42 -61.17 -44.72
C PRO A 47 10.47 -60.30 -43.46
N PRO A 48 11.02 -60.81 -42.33
CA PRO A 48 11.01 -60.12 -41.05
C PRO A 48 11.87 -58.85 -41.07
N SER A 49 11.26 -57.73 -40.68
CA SER A 49 11.90 -56.42 -40.51
C SER A 49 12.78 -56.39 -39.26
N GLN A 50 14.00 -55.88 -39.38
CA GLN A 50 14.88 -55.58 -38.24
C GLN A 50 14.22 -54.54 -37.31
N PRO A 51 14.42 -54.65 -35.98
CA PRO A 51 13.92 -53.64 -35.04
C PRO A 51 14.63 -52.29 -35.28
N PRO A 52 13.92 -51.16 -35.18
CA PRO A 52 14.52 -49.85 -35.34
C PRO A 52 15.54 -49.57 -34.22
N PRO A 53 16.59 -48.77 -34.50
CA PRO A 53 17.58 -48.41 -33.48
C PRO A 53 16.89 -47.70 -32.32
N ALA A 54 17.24 -48.10 -31.09
CA ALA A 54 16.72 -47.51 -29.87
C ALA A 54 16.89 -45.99 -29.90
N GLN A 55 15.77 -45.25 -29.79
CA GLN A 55 15.83 -43.82 -29.51
C GLN A 55 16.58 -43.62 -28.19
N PRO A 56 17.55 -42.70 -28.12
CA PRO A 56 18.11 -42.31 -26.84
C PRO A 56 16.95 -41.84 -25.95
N PRO A 57 16.99 -42.12 -24.63
CA PRO A 57 15.93 -41.71 -23.72
C PRO A 57 15.71 -40.19 -23.88
N PRO A 58 14.46 -39.69 -23.78
CA PRO A 58 14.21 -38.26 -23.75
C PRO A 58 15.15 -37.68 -22.69
N GLN A 59 16.04 -36.76 -23.10
CA GLN A 59 16.71 -35.93 -22.12
C GLN A 59 15.59 -35.22 -21.38
N GLU A 60 15.35 -35.58 -20.12
CA GLU A 60 14.49 -34.82 -19.22
C GLU A 60 15.00 -33.38 -19.28
N GLN A 61 14.26 -32.51 -19.95
CA GLN A 61 14.50 -31.08 -19.83
C GLN A 61 14.40 -30.78 -18.34
N PRO A 62 15.42 -30.15 -17.72
CA PRO A 62 15.36 -29.83 -16.31
C PRO A 62 14.06 -29.07 -16.05
N ALA A 63 13.27 -29.56 -15.09
CA ALA A 63 11.98 -28.97 -14.74
C ALA A 63 12.17 -27.46 -14.54
N GLY A 64 11.37 -26.65 -15.24
CA GLY A 64 11.51 -25.20 -15.23
C GLY A 64 11.45 -24.61 -13.81
N VAL A 65 12.22 -23.56 -13.55
CA VAL A 65 12.31 -22.90 -12.25
C VAL A 65 11.05 -22.06 -12.00
N THR A 66 10.47 -22.23 -10.81
CA THR A 66 9.40 -21.37 -10.28
C THR A 66 9.96 -20.52 -9.16
N LEU A 67 9.98 -19.20 -9.35
CA LEU A 67 10.38 -18.25 -8.30
C LEU A 67 9.22 -17.98 -7.33
N TYR A 68 9.52 -17.94 -6.03
CA TYR A 68 8.58 -17.53 -4.98
C TYR A 68 8.95 -16.14 -4.46
N VAL A 69 8.04 -15.18 -4.66
CA VAL A 69 8.25 -13.78 -4.30
C VAL A 69 7.23 -13.35 -3.25
N ILE A 70 7.67 -13.04 -2.04
CA ILE A 70 6.79 -12.44 -1.03
C ILE A 70 6.66 -10.94 -1.30
N THR A 71 5.43 -10.45 -1.44
CA THR A 71 5.20 -9.07 -1.90
C THR A 71 3.91 -8.44 -1.37
N ARG A 72 3.94 -7.11 -1.26
CA ARG A 72 2.80 -6.24 -0.96
C ARG A 72 2.27 -5.51 -2.19
N HIS A 73 2.90 -5.69 -3.35
CA HIS A 73 2.44 -5.05 -4.58
C HIS A 73 1.05 -5.58 -4.98
N GLU A 74 0.22 -4.69 -5.50
CA GLU A 74 -1.10 -5.07 -6.01
C GLU A 74 -1.01 -5.97 -7.27
N GLN A 75 -2.13 -6.61 -7.59
CA GLN A 75 -2.22 -7.57 -8.68
C GLN A 75 -1.77 -7.00 -10.04
N THR A 76 -2.08 -5.73 -10.33
CA THR A 76 -1.68 -5.03 -11.56
C THR A 76 -0.16 -5.09 -11.78
N ILE A 77 0.61 -4.79 -10.73
CA ILE A 77 2.08 -4.81 -10.77
C ILE A 77 2.57 -6.24 -10.95
N GLN A 78 1.99 -7.19 -10.19
CA GLN A 78 2.36 -8.60 -10.27
C GLN A 78 2.14 -9.18 -11.68
N ASP A 79 1.01 -8.88 -12.30
CA ASP A 79 0.65 -9.39 -13.63
C ASP A 79 1.52 -8.79 -14.73
N ALA A 80 1.74 -7.47 -14.69
CA ALA A 80 2.67 -6.80 -15.61
C ALA A 80 4.08 -7.35 -15.48
N THR A 81 4.55 -7.55 -14.23
CA THR A 81 5.86 -8.13 -13.92
C THR A 81 5.99 -9.55 -14.45
N ARG A 82 5.01 -10.42 -14.16
CA ARG A 82 5.02 -11.82 -14.62
C ARG A 82 5.08 -11.88 -16.15
N ARG A 83 4.24 -11.09 -16.83
CA ARG A 83 4.17 -11.04 -18.30
C ARG A 83 5.49 -10.58 -18.90
N LEU A 84 6.06 -9.48 -18.42
CA LEU A 84 7.28 -8.91 -18.99
C LEU A 84 8.53 -9.73 -18.62
N PHE A 85 8.63 -10.25 -17.39
CA PHE A 85 9.79 -11.03 -16.99
C PHE A 85 9.83 -12.38 -17.69
N LEU A 86 8.74 -13.17 -17.67
CA LEU A 86 8.74 -14.52 -18.23
C LEU A 86 8.89 -14.53 -19.77
N SER A 87 8.62 -13.41 -20.43
CA SER A 87 8.88 -13.25 -21.88
C SER A 87 10.31 -12.80 -22.20
N SER A 88 11.07 -12.34 -21.20
CA SER A 88 12.43 -11.82 -21.37
C SER A 88 13.45 -12.90 -21.76
N SER A 89 14.56 -12.46 -22.36
CA SER A 89 15.71 -13.33 -22.65
C SER A 89 16.35 -13.90 -21.38
N LEU A 90 16.37 -13.13 -20.28
CA LEU A 90 16.89 -13.57 -18.99
C LEU A 90 16.09 -14.75 -18.43
N ALA A 91 14.75 -14.66 -18.40
CA ALA A 91 13.93 -15.77 -17.92
C ALA A 91 14.15 -17.05 -18.74
N LYS A 92 14.26 -16.93 -20.07
CA LYS A 92 14.57 -18.06 -20.97
C LYS A 92 15.96 -18.64 -20.71
N GLN A 93 16.98 -17.79 -20.60
CA GLN A 93 18.37 -18.20 -20.36
C GLN A 93 18.54 -18.95 -19.04
N TYR A 94 17.81 -18.55 -18.01
CA TYR A 94 17.88 -19.15 -16.67
C TYR A 94 16.78 -20.19 -16.42
N ASN A 95 16.04 -20.61 -17.46
CA ASN A 95 14.96 -21.58 -17.39
C ASN A 95 13.89 -21.25 -16.33
N ILE A 96 13.61 -19.95 -16.12
CA ILE A 96 12.58 -19.48 -15.19
C ILE A 96 11.26 -19.43 -15.94
N VAL A 97 10.34 -20.34 -15.58
CA VAL A 97 9.08 -20.55 -16.30
C VAL A 97 7.87 -20.00 -15.56
N ASN A 98 8.00 -19.67 -14.27
CA ASN A 98 6.90 -19.17 -13.46
C ASN A 98 7.37 -18.27 -12.30
N ILE A 99 6.47 -17.39 -11.86
CA ILE A 99 6.60 -16.59 -10.63
C ILE A 99 5.32 -16.73 -9.81
N VAL A 100 5.48 -17.18 -8.57
CA VAL A 100 4.42 -17.23 -7.56
C VAL A 100 4.62 -16.07 -6.59
N PHE A 101 3.68 -15.12 -6.60
CA PHE A 101 3.64 -14.04 -5.63
C PHE A 101 2.85 -14.47 -4.40
N LEU A 102 3.41 -14.24 -3.21
CA LEU A 102 2.84 -14.63 -1.93
C LEU A 102 2.23 -13.40 -1.24
N PRO A 103 0.89 -13.28 -1.13
CA PRO A 103 0.21 -12.10 -0.60
C PRO A 103 0.13 -12.15 0.93
N VAL A 104 1.29 -12.11 1.59
CA VAL A 104 1.38 -12.17 3.05
C VAL A 104 1.37 -10.76 3.63
N ASN A 105 0.69 -10.55 4.77
CA ASN A 105 0.70 -9.26 5.46
C ASN A 105 2.09 -8.93 6.03
N ALA A 106 2.51 -7.67 5.93
CA ALA A 106 3.88 -7.25 6.21
C ALA A 106 4.35 -7.65 7.62
N GLU A 107 3.45 -7.58 8.60
CA GLU A 107 3.72 -7.92 10.01
C GLU A 107 4.03 -9.43 10.18
N GLN A 108 3.55 -10.25 9.25
CA GLN A 108 3.74 -11.71 9.25
C GLN A 108 4.98 -12.15 8.46
N TRP A 109 5.62 -11.28 7.69
CA TRP A 109 6.74 -11.65 6.82
C TRP A 109 7.88 -12.34 7.58
N PRO A 110 8.40 -11.81 8.71
CA PRO A 110 9.54 -12.42 9.37
C PRO A 110 9.28 -13.88 9.77
N GLU A 111 8.14 -14.15 10.41
CA GLU A 111 7.78 -15.50 10.85
C GLU A 111 7.40 -16.41 9.69
N TYR A 112 6.74 -15.87 8.66
CA TYR A 112 6.40 -16.62 7.46
C TYR A 112 7.67 -17.08 6.71
N ILE A 113 8.65 -16.18 6.52
CA ILE A 113 9.94 -16.49 5.89
C ILE A 113 10.69 -17.57 6.68
N LYS A 114 10.80 -17.41 8.01
CA LYS A 114 11.45 -18.42 8.88
C LYS A 114 10.75 -19.77 8.81
N SER A 115 9.42 -19.80 8.92
CA SER A 115 8.63 -21.04 8.88
C SER A 115 8.76 -21.75 7.53
N ALA A 116 8.74 -20.99 6.44
CA ALA A 116 8.93 -21.51 5.09
C ALA A 116 10.33 -22.13 4.94
N ALA A 117 11.39 -21.42 5.35
CA ALA A 117 12.76 -21.94 5.31
C ALA A 117 12.93 -23.22 6.15
N ALA A 118 12.39 -23.26 7.38
CA ALA A 118 12.45 -24.43 8.26
C ALA A 118 11.75 -25.68 7.69
N LYS A 119 10.77 -25.49 6.80
CA LYS A 119 10.05 -26.58 6.11
C LYS A 119 10.72 -27.01 4.80
N GLY A 120 11.92 -26.52 4.50
CA GLY A 120 12.57 -26.72 3.19
C GLY A 120 11.83 -26.01 2.05
N GLN A 121 11.00 -25.03 2.39
CA GLN A 121 10.11 -24.30 1.51
C GLN A 121 10.51 -22.82 1.38
N GLY A 122 11.81 -22.52 1.41
CA GLY A 122 12.36 -21.15 1.36
C GLY A 122 11.72 -20.25 0.30
N ILE A 123 11.71 -18.95 0.54
CA ILE A 123 11.17 -17.95 -0.39
C ILE A 123 12.36 -17.28 -1.06
N ASP A 124 12.26 -16.97 -2.35
CA ASP A 124 13.41 -16.53 -3.14
C ASP A 124 13.67 -15.02 -2.99
N VAL A 125 12.61 -14.21 -3.07
CA VAL A 125 12.72 -12.75 -3.13
C VAL A 125 11.66 -12.09 -2.24
N ALA A 126 12.04 -11.04 -1.54
CA ALA A 126 11.14 -10.09 -0.89
C ALA A 126 11.06 -8.82 -1.76
N TRP A 127 9.84 -8.34 -2.04
CA TRP A 127 9.65 -7.18 -2.91
C TRP A 127 8.49 -6.28 -2.48
N GLY A 128 8.79 -5.02 -2.23
CA GLY A 128 7.82 -4.00 -1.84
C GLY A 128 7.45 -4.07 -0.35
N GLY A 129 7.10 -2.93 0.24
CA GLY A 129 6.75 -2.81 1.67
C GLY A 129 7.56 -1.77 2.44
N GLY A 130 8.41 -1.02 1.73
CA GLY A 130 9.17 0.11 2.27
C GLY A 130 10.40 -0.26 3.10
N PRO A 131 11.30 0.72 3.35
CA PRO A 131 12.57 0.48 4.04
C PRO A 131 12.42 -0.06 5.47
N THR A 132 11.36 0.33 6.19
CA THR A 132 11.07 -0.12 7.55
C THR A 132 11.02 -1.65 7.66
N LEU A 133 10.24 -2.29 6.79
CA LEU A 133 10.08 -3.74 6.78
C LEU A 133 11.40 -4.42 6.40
N PHE A 134 12.10 -3.92 5.39
CA PHE A 134 13.35 -4.52 4.94
C PHE A 134 14.50 -4.33 5.94
N ASN A 135 14.52 -3.22 6.67
CA ASN A 135 15.45 -3.03 7.78
C ASN A 135 15.19 -4.04 8.90
N LEU A 136 13.92 -4.30 9.25
CA LEU A 136 13.55 -5.35 10.20
C LEU A 136 13.99 -6.74 9.72
N LEU A 137 13.79 -7.05 8.44
CA LEU A 137 14.24 -8.34 7.87
C LEU A 137 15.77 -8.46 7.92
N ASP A 138 16.51 -7.40 7.62
CA ASP A 138 17.97 -7.38 7.70
C ASP A 138 18.47 -7.56 9.14
N GLU A 139 17.89 -6.84 10.09
CA GLU A 139 18.18 -6.97 11.53
C GLU A 139 17.95 -8.40 12.04
N GLN A 140 16.96 -9.10 11.49
CA GLN A 140 16.69 -10.51 11.81
C GLN A 140 17.52 -11.50 10.99
N GLY A 141 18.44 -11.03 10.14
CA GLY A 141 19.30 -11.87 9.31
C GLY A 141 18.56 -12.62 8.18
N LEU A 142 17.40 -12.10 7.77
CA LEU A 142 16.53 -12.74 6.77
C LEU A 142 16.82 -12.31 5.33
N LEU A 143 17.70 -11.34 5.10
CA LEU A 143 18.14 -10.92 3.76
C LEU A 143 19.49 -11.57 3.43
N GLU A 144 19.66 -12.08 2.21
CA GLU A 144 20.97 -12.53 1.73
C GLU A 144 21.79 -11.30 1.29
N PRO A 145 22.95 -11.02 1.90
CA PRO A 145 23.82 -9.97 1.41
C PRO A 145 24.29 -10.28 -0.02
N ILE A 146 24.25 -9.27 -0.88
CA ILE A 146 24.71 -9.37 -2.28
C ILE A 146 26.21 -9.62 -2.28
N ASP A 147 26.60 -10.85 -2.65
CA ASP A 147 27.95 -11.38 -2.54
C ASP A 147 28.29 -12.27 -3.74
N GLU A 148 29.02 -11.71 -4.72
CA GLU A 148 29.40 -12.41 -5.95
C GLU A 148 30.23 -13.68 -5.71
N SER A 149 30.91 -13.78 -4.56
CA SER A 149 31.67 -14.98 -4.20
C SER A 149 30.78 -16.18 -3.85
N LYS A 150 29.52 -15.93 -3.47
CA LYS A 150 28.53 -16.98 -3.15
C LYS A 150 27.59 -17.26 -4.32
N VAL A 151 27.12 -16.20 -4.98
CA VAL A 151 26.22 -16.29 -6.13
C VAL A 151 26.77 -15.38 -7.23
N PRO A 152 27.45 -15.92 -8.25
CA PRO A 152 28.08 -15.11 -9.30
C PRO A 152 27.10 -14.16 -10.01
N GLU A 153 25.83 -14.54 -10.14
CA GLU A 153 24.78 -13.71 -10.74
C GLU A 153 24.47 -12.42 -9.98
N PHE A 154 24.91 -12.27 -8.72
CA PHE A 154 24.85 -10.98 -8.04
C PHE A 154 25.64 -9.88 -8.75
N LYS A 155 26.59 -10.23 -9.62
CA LYS A 155 27.25 -9.26 -10.50
C LYS A 155 26.25 -8.49 -11.37
N LEU A 156 25.18 -9.14 -11.84
CA LEU A 156 24.13 -8.50 -12.62
C LEU A 156 23.41 -7.43 -11.78
N VAL A 157 23.09 -7.77 -10.52
CA VAL A 157 22.44 -6.83 -9.60
C VAL A 157 23.33 -5.62 -9.32
N LEU A 158 24.63 -5.84 -9.11
CA LEU A 158 25.60 -4.77 -8.87
C LEU A 158 25.85 -3.90 -10.11
N ASP A 159 25.71 -4.45 -11.32
CA ASP A 159 25.79 -3.66 -12.56
C ASP A 159 24.56 -2.76 -12.74
N GLU A 160 23.37 -3.24 -12.40
CA GLU A 160 22.15 -2.42 -12.42
C GLU A 160 22.18 -1.36 -11.32
N LEU A 161 22.72 -1.67 -10.14
CA LEU A 161 22.89 -0.71 -9.04
C LEU A 161 23.71 0.52 -9.45
N LYS A 162 24.71 0.38 -10.34
CA LYS A 162 25.52 1.51 -10.84
C LYS A 162 24.71 2.54 -11.64
N LYS A 163 23.52 2.16 -12.12
CA LYS A 163 22.62 3.03 -12.88
C LYS A 163 21.62 3.75 -11.97
N ILE A 164 21.56 3.38 -10.69
CA ILE A 164 20.66 3.92 -9.69
C ILE A 164 21.41 4.97 -8.84
N PRO A 165 20.87 6.18 -8.66
CA PRO A 165 21.44 7.16 -7.74
C PRO A 165 21.53 6.60 -6.33
N SER A 166 22.61 6.86 -5.58
CA SER A 166 22.78 6.35 -4.21
C SER A 166 21.80 6.96 -3.19
N SER A 167 21.28 8.14 -3.51
CA SER A 167 20.22 8.80 -2.75
C SER A 167 19.31 9.61 -3.66
N LEU A 168 18.07 9.82 -3.23
CA LEU A 168 17.08 10.70 -3.85
C LEU A 168 16.45 11.56 -2.76
N ALA A 169 16.51 12.89 -2.92
CA ALA A 169 16.04 13.85 -1.90
C ALA A 169 16.59 13.58 -0.48
N GLY A 170 17.85 13.12 -0.39
CA GLY A 170 18.50 12.79 0.88
C GLY A 170 18.18 11.41 1.46
N ALA A 171 17.23 10.67 0.87
CA ALA A 171 16.91 9.31 1.29
C ALA A 171 17.77 8.27 0.56
N PRO A 172 18.30 7.24 1.26
CA PRO A 172 19.07 6.19 0.63
C PRO A 172 18.20 5.35 -0.30
N THR A 173 18.73 5.00 -1.47
CA THR A 173 18.04 4.11 -2.43
C THR A 173 18.40 2.64 -2.24
N PHE A 174 19.38 2.34 -1.39
CA PHE A 174 19.77 0.99 -1.01
C PHE A 174 20.38 0.98 0.39
N LYS A 175 20.43 -0.19 1.04
CA LYS A 175 21.09 -0.38 2.34
C LYS A 175 22.39 -1.15 2.18
N VAL A 176 23.43 -0.65 2.83
CA VAL A 176 24.71 -1.35 3.01
C VAL A 176 24.79 -1.85 4.46
N GLY A 177 25.11 -3.13 4.65
CA GLY A 177 25.36 -3.71 5.97
C GLY A 177 26.71 -3.30 6.54
N SER A 178 26.96 -3.64 7.80
CA SER A 178 28.25 -3.38 8.48
C SER A 178 29.43 -4.11 7.86
N ASP A 179 29.18 -5.18 7.10
CA ASP A 179 30.16 -5.93 6.32
C ASP A 179 30.44 -5.33 4.92
N GLY A 180 29.89 -4.15 4.63
CA GLY A 180 30.06 -3.45 3.36
C GLY A 180 29.22 -4.02 2.21
N LYS A 181 28.36 -5.02 2.45
CA LYS A 181 27.54 -5.65 1.42
C LYS A 181 26.15 -5.06 1.33
N ILE A 182 25.60 -5.02 0.11
CA ILE A 182 24.24 -4.54 -0.13
C ILE A 182 23.23 -5.53 0.44
N ARG A 183 22.20 -5.01 1.13
CA ARG A 183 21.14 -5.80 1.79
C ARG A 183 19.82 -5.75 1.03
N TRP A 184 19.47 -4.57 0.54
CA TRP A 184 18.31 -4.35 -0.32
C TRP A 184 18.56 -3.15 -1.22
N ILE A 185 17.88 -3.10 -2.37
CA ILE A 185 17.95 -2.01 -3.35
C ILE A 185 16.51 -1.55 -3.63
N GLY A 186 16.29 -0.26 -3.80
CA GLY A 186 15.02 0.30 -4.25
C GLY A 186 14.69 -0.16 -5.66
N ALA A 187 13.45 -0.60 -5.88
CA ALA A 187 12.93 -0.96 -7.20
C ALA A 187 12.12 0.19 -7.85
N SER A 188 11.51 1.04 -7.04
CA SER A 188 10.79 2.26 -7.42
C SER A 188 10.93 3.30 -6.30
N VAL A 189 10.49 4.54 -6.54
CA VAL A 189 10.39 5.57 -5.50
C VAL A 189 8.96 6.01 -5.26
N SER A 190 8.72 6.51 -4.05
CA SER A 190 7.46 7.14 -3.68
C SER A 190 7.69 8.38 -2.83
N SER A 191 6.92 9.43 -3.08
CA SER A 191 6.67 10.53 -2.13
C SER A 191 5.27 10.49 -1.54
N PHE A 192 5.10 11.21 -0.43
CA PHE A 192 3.86 11.25 0.33
C PHE A 192 3.33 12.67 0.42
N GLY A 193 2.07 12.88 0.05
CA GLY A 193 1.53 14.22 -0.11
C GLY A 193 0.02 14.24 -0.20
N PHE A 194 -0.50 15.14 -1.02
CA PHE A 194 -1.93 15.24 -1.26
C PHE A 194 -2.20 15.58 -2.72
N THR A 195 -3.34 15.11 -3.21
CA THR A 195 -3.87 15.50 -4.52
C THR A 195 -4.90 16.60 -4.31
N VAL A 196 -4.76 17.69 -5.06
CA VAL A 196 -5.72 18.79 -5.08
C VAL A 196 -6.56 18.72 -6.35
N ASN A 197 -7.83 19.08 -6.29
CA ASN A 197 -8.67 19.35 -7.45
C ASN A 197 -8.81 20.87 -7.62
N ARG A 198 -8.15 21.44 -8.63
CA ARG A 198 -8.06 22.89 -8.85
C ARG A 198 -9.40 23.54 -9.16
N GLU A 199 -10.31 22.82 -9.82
CA GLU A 199 -11.66 23.32 -10.10
C GLU A 199 -12.49 23.44 -8.83
N ILE A 200 -12.38 22.46 -7.92
CA ILE A 200 -13.09 22.50 -6.63
C ILE A 200 -12.47 23.55 -5.71
N LEU A 201 -11.14 23.69 -5.69
CA LEU A 201 -10.48 24.79 -4.97
C LEU A 201 -11.01 26.16 -5.46
N ALA A 202 -11.09 26.37 -6.78
CA ALA A 202 -11.62 27.61 -7.34
C ALA A 202 -13.11 27.81 -7.02
N ARG A 203 -13.94 26.77 -7.17
CA ARG A 203 -15.39 26.80 -6.90
C ARG A 203 -15.70 27.26 -5.48
N TYR A 204 -14.93 26.81 -4.50
CA TYR A 204 -15.10 27.18 -3.09
C TYR A 204 -14.12 28.27 -2.61
N SER A 205 -13.41 28.92 -3.54
CA SER A 205 -12.44 29.99 -3.25
C SER A 205 -11.43 29.62 -2.16
N LEU A 206 -10.93 28.38 -2.21
CA LEU A 206 -9.97 27.82 -1.27
C LEU A 206 -8.53 28.08 -1.74
N PRO A 207 -7.60 28.45 -0.83
CA PRO A 207 -6.20 28.59 -1.17
C PRO A 207 -5.58 27.22 -1.47
N ALA A 208 -4.73 27.14 -2.49
CA ALA A 208 -3.98 25.92 -2.76
C ALA A 208 -3.01 25.60 -1.60
N PRO A 209 -3.07 24.39 -1.00
CA PRO A 209 -2.21 24.03 0.11
C PRO A 209 -0.81 23.66 -0.38
N VAL A 210 0.20 23.96 0.43
CA VAL A 210 1.62 23.66 0.15
C VAL A 210 2.29 22.87 1.27
N LYS A 211 1.68 22.85 2.46
CA LYS A 211 2.15 22.15 3.68
C LYS A 211 1.03 21.29 4.25
N TRP A 212 1.37 20.32 5.10
CA TRP A 212 0.36 19.48 5.74
C TRP A 212 -0.62 20.27 6.61
N ALA A 213 -0.13 21.25 7.37
CA ALA A 213 -0.95 22.06 8.25
C ALA A 213 -2.02 22.90 7.52
N ASP A 214 -1.83 23.20 6.22
CA ASP A 214 -2.79 23.96 5.43
C ASP A 214 -4.14 23.22 5.32
N LEU A 215 -4.12 21.88 5.26
CA LEU A 215 -5.31 21.04 5.22
C LEU A 215 -6.14 21.17 6.52
N GLY A 216 -5.51 21.54 7.64
CA GLY A 216 -6.16 21.80 8.93
C GLY A 216 -6.60 23.26 9.13
N SER A 217 -6.40 24.14 8.15
CA SER A 217 -6.74 25.56 8.26
C SER A 217 -8.26 25.77 8.38
N PRO A 218 -8.75 26.75 9.18
CA PRO A 218 -10.17 27.05 9.29
C PRO A 218 -10.82 27.41 7.95
N VAL A 219 -10.07 27.91 6.96
CA VAL A 219 -10.60 28.24 5.62
C VAL A 219 -11.22 27.03 4.90
N TYR A 220 -10.70 25.83 5.17
CA TYR A 220 -11.22 24.56 4.65
C TYR A 220 -12.46 24.07 5.41
N ALA A 221 -12.75 24.64 6.59
CA ALA A 221 -13.93 24.32 7.39
C ALA A 221 -15.19 25.10 6.97
N ARG A 222 -15.09 26.05 6.02
CA ARG A 222 -16.18 26.98 5.64
C ARG A 222 -17.49 26.31 5.26
N THR A 223 -17.41 25.10 4.70
CA THR A 223 -18.56 24.33 4.23
C THR A 223 -19.00 23.26 5.23
N LEU A 224 -18.32 23.10 6.36
CA LEU A 224 -18.66 22.12 7.38
C LEU A 224 -19.91 22.53 8.19
N PRO A 225 -20.64 21.54 8.73
CA PRO A 225 -20.49 20.10 8.48
C PRO A 225 -21.19 19.63 7.19
N ALA A 226 -21.82 20.55 6.44
CA ALA A 226 -22.65 20.20 5.30
C ALA A 226 -21.89 19.54 4.14
N LEU A 227 -20.64 19.95 3.93
CA LEU A 227 -19.77 19.41 2.88
C LEU A 227 -18.32 19.43 3.34
N GLN A 228 -17.68 18.26 3.37
CA GLN A 228 -16.24 18.13 3.61
C GLN A 228 -15.49 18.30 2.29
N LEU A 229 -14.45 19.14 2.28
CA LEU A 229 -13.61 19.39 1.10
C LEU A 229 -12.19 18.83 1.24
N VAL A 230 -11.85 18.30 2.41
CA VAL A 230 -10.61 17.58 2.67
C VAL A 230 -10.95 16.10 2.93
N GLY A 231 -10.09 15.17 2.53
CA GLY A 231 -10.25 13.75 2.81
C GLY A 231 -8.98 13.07 3.26
N VAL A 232 -9.13 12.16 4.22
CA VAL A 232 -8.08 11.24 4.67
C VAL A 232 -8.64 9.82 4.74
N ALA A 233 -7.77 8.82 4.84
CA ALA A 233 -8.18 7.43 5.05
C ALA A 233 -7.93 6.98 6.50
N ASP A 234 -8.73 6.02 6.96
CA ASP A 234 -8.52 5.32 8.22
C ASP A 234 -7.15 4.61 8.18
N PRO A 235 -6.23 4.91 9.13
CA PRO A 235 -4.88 4.35 9.10
C PRO A 235 -4.85 2.83 9.34
N THR A 236 -5.91 2.24 9.89
CA THR A 236 -6.03 0.78 10.05
C THR A 236 -6.32 0.07 8.73
N MET A 237 -6.78 0.81 7.72
CA MET A 237 -7.16 0.30 6.40
C MET A 237 -6.29 0.87 5.28
N SER A 238 -5.38 1.81 5.60
CA SER A 238 -4.42 2.38 4.64
C SER A 238 -3.04 2.62 5.26
N THR A 239 -2.08 1.82 4.79
CA THR A 239 -0.66 1.95 5.16
C THR A 239 -0.05 3.27 4.66
N SER A 240 -0.49 3.78 3.52
CA SER A 240 0.01 5.05 2.97
C SER A 240 -0.44 6.26 3.79
N ASN A 241 -1.69 6.26 4.28
CA ASN A 241 -2.18 7.32 5.18
C ASN A 241 -1.54 7.22 6.55
N LEU A 242 -1.39 6.00 7.10
CA LEU A 242 -0.60 5.80 8.32
C LEU A 242 0.80 6.41 8.18
N ARG A 243 1.51 6.11 7.08
CA ARG A 243 2.82 6.70 6.81
C ARG A 243 2.79 8.23 6.74
N MET A 244 1.79 8.82 6.07
CA MET A 244 1.62 10.28 6.05
C MET A 244 1.44 10.87 7.45
N PHE A 245 0.74 10.17 8.35
CA PHE A 245 0.58 10.63 9.73
C PHE A 245 1.89 10.56 10.52
N GLU A 246 2.68 9.50 10.32
CA GLU A 246 4.01 9.39 10.93
C GLU A 246 4.97 10.48 10.42
N ILE A 247 4.90 10.80 9.11
CA ILE A 247 5.67 11.89 8.51
C ILE A 247 5.30 13.22 9.18
N ILE A 248 4.01 13.50 9.37
CA ILE A 248 3.55 14.71 10.06
C ILE A 248 4.06 14.74 11.50
N LEU A 249 4.03 13.62 12.23
CA LEU A 249 4.53 13.55 13.61
C LEU A 249 6.03 13.81 13.71
N GLN A 250 6.82 13.33 12.75
CA GLN A 250 8.27 13.56 12.73
C GLN A 250 8.64 14.94 12.18
N ALA A 251 7.91 15.47 11.20
CA ALA A 251 8.15 16.79 10.62
C ALA A 251 7.85 17.92 11.60
N TYR A 252 6.77 17.80 12.36
CA TYR A 252 6.30 18.85 13.27
C TYR A 252 6.79 18.65 14.71
N GLY A 253 7.27 17.45 15.05
CA GLY A 253 7.45 16.99 16.42
C GLY A 253 6.13 16.53 17.04
N TRP A 254 6.22 15.77 18.13
CA TRP A 254 5.10 15.00 18.67
C TRP A 254 3.82 15.82 18.96
N GLU A 255 3.92 16.87 19.78
CA GLU A 255 2.75 17.67 20.19
C GLU A 255 2.14 18.45 19.03
N LYS A 256 2.99 19.16 18.26
CA LYS A 256 2.52 19.96 17.10
C LYS A 256 1.99 19.06 15.98
N GLY A 257 2.56 17.87 15.81
CA GLY A 257 2.11 16.87 14.85
C GLY A 257 0.72 16.35 15.20
N TRP A 258 0.47 15.95 16.45
CA TRP A 258 -0.88 15.53 16.88
C TRP A 258 -1.91 16.66 16.80
N ARG A 259 -1.47 17.89 17.10
CA ARG A 259 -2.29 19.09 16.90
C ARG A 259 -2.65 19.29 15.41
N ALA A 260 -1.69 19.14 14.49
CA ALA A 260 -1.94 19.22 13.06
C ALA A 260 -2.87 18.10 12.58
N LEU A 261 -2.61 16.85 12.97
CA LEU A 261 -3.44 15.69 12.62
C LEU A 261 -4.88 15.84 13.11
N THR A 262 -5.09 16.37 14.32
CA THR A 262 -6.43 16.62 14.85
C THR A 262 -7.19 17.63 14.01
N LEU A 263 -6.54 18.72 13.58
CA LEU A 263 -7.17 19.73 12.72
C LEU A 263 -7.43 19.23 11.30
N ILE A 264 -6.49 18.48 10.72
CA ILE A 264 -6.65 17.85 9.41
C ILE A 264 -7.85 16.89 9.45
N ALA A 265 -7.92 16.02 10.46
CA ALA A 265 -9.05 15.10 10.64
C ALA A 265 -10.37 15.85 10.85
N ALA A 266 -10.38 16.93 11.62
CA ALA A 266 -11.58 17.75 11.84
C ALA A 266 -12.12 18.37 10.54
N ASN A 267 -11.24 18.78 9.61
CA ASN A 267 -11.61 19.25 8.28
C ASN A 267 -12.01 18.13 7.31
N SER A 268 -11.65 16.88 7.62
CA SER A 268 -11.70 15.79 6.66
C SER A 268 -12.99 14.99 6.74
N LYS A 269 -13.38 14.42 5.60
CA LYS A 269 -14.12 13.16 5.56
C LYS A 269 -13.15 11.99 5.73
N ILE A 270 -13.51 11.03 6.58
CA ILE A 270 -12.72 9.81 6.78
C ILE A 270 -13.21 8.72 5.82
N TYR A 271 -12.33 8.25 4.95
CA TYR A 271 -12.57 7.15 4.02
C TYR A 271 -11.96 5.84 4.53
N SER A 272 -12.41 4.71 3.98
CA SER A 272 -11.84 3.41 4.32
C SER A 272 -10.42 3.26 3.75
N GLY A 273 -10.22 3.50 2.45
CA GLY A 273 -8.92 3.33 1.80
C GLY A 273 -8.42 4.58 1.07
N SER A 274 -7.12 4.60 0.77
CA SER A 274 -6.52 5.70 0.00
C SER A 274 -6.95 5.73 -1.47
N SER A 275 -7.38 4.60 -2.03
CA SER A 275 -8.03 4.57 -3.35
C SER A 275 -9.34 5.37 -3.32
N ASP A 276 -10.12 5.27 -2.24
CA ASP A 276 -11.39 6.00 -2.14
C ASP A 276 -11.16 7.51 -2.01
N VAL A 277 -10.12 7.92 -1.29
CA VAL A 277 -9.67 9.32 -1.20
C VAL A 277 -9.26 9.83 -2.58
N ARG A 278 -8.43 9.07 -3.31
CA ARG A 278 -8.03 9.39 -4.69
C ARG A 278 -9.25 9.58 -5.58
N ASP A 279 -10.16 8.61 -5.59
CA ASP A 279 -11.33 8.62 -6.48
C ASP A 279 -12.28 9.77 -6.14
N ALA A 280 -12.41 10.13 -4.86
CA ALA A 280 -13.19 11.28 -4.43
C ALA A 280 -12.61 12.62 -4.93
N VAL A 281 -11.28 12.77 -4.96
CA VAL A 281 -10.63 13.95 -5.57
C VAL A 281 -10.83 13.98 -7.08
N ILE A 282 -10.71 12.82 -7.76
CA ILE A 282 -10.94 12.68 -9.20
C ILE A 282 -12.36 13.09 -9.58
N ARG A 283 -13.37 12.61 -8.83
CA ARG A 283 -14.79 12.95 -9.05
C ARG A 283 -15.14 14.39 -8.70
N GLY A 284 -14.27 15.09 -7.97
CA GLY A 284 -14.54 16.44 -7.47
C GLY A 284 -15.43 16.47 -6.23
N ASP A 285 -15.57 15.36 -5.51
CA ASP A 285 -16.23 15.30 -4.20
C ASP A 285 -15.39 16.04 -3.14
N LEU A 286 -14.05 16.05 -3.32
CA LEU A 286 -13.08 16.71 -2.44
C LEU A 286 -12.28 17.75 -3.21
N ALA A 287 -11.89 18.82 -2.51
CA ALA A 287 -10.89 19.78 -3.01
C ALA A 287 -9.46 19.25 -2.81
N VAL A 288 -9.22 18.52 -1.72
CA VAL A 288 -7.90 18.00 -1.33
C VAL A 288 -8.06 16.62 -0.70
N GLY A 289 -7.20 15.67 -1.05
CA GLY A 289 -7.16 14.36 -0.41
C GLY A 289 -5.73 13.87 -0.20
N THR A 290 -5.45 13.27 0.95
CA THR A 290 -4.12 12.70 1.24
C THR A 290 -3.86 11.47 0.38
N THR A 291 -2.79 11.51 -0.40
CA THR A 291 -2.46 10.48 -1.38
C THR A 291 -0.95 10.27 -1.46
N ILE A 292 -0.54 9.05 -1.73
CA ILE A 292 0.80 8.78 -2.24
C ILE A 292 0.90 9.21 -3.71
N ASP A 293 2.12 9.48 -4.17
CA ASP A 293 2.40 10.07 -5.48
C ASP A 293 1.75 9.37 -6.68
N PHE A 294 1.86 8.05 -6.80
CA PHE A 294 1.29 7.31 -7.94
C PHE A 294 -0.24 7.41 -7.99
N TYR A 295 -0.93 7.54 -6.85
CA TYR A 295 -2.35 7.87 -6.83
C TYR A 295 -2.62 9.29 -7.30
N GLY A 296 -1.77 10.23 -6.94
CA GLY A 296 -1.86 11.61 -7.44
C GLY A 296 -1.59 11.70 -8.93
N TYR A 297 -0.59 10.99 -9.47
CA TYR A 297 -0.33 10.93 -10.90
C TYR A 297 -1.47 10.27 -11.67
N THR A 298 -2.06 9.19 -11.12
CA THR A 298 -3.25 8.56 -11.70
C THR A 298 -4.43 9.52 -11.69
N ALA A 299 -4.60 10.31 -10.61
CA ALA A 299 -5.64 11.33 -10.57
C ALA A 299 -5.43 12.43 -11.62
N GLN A 300 -4.20 12.93 -11.80
CA GLN A 300 -3.86 13.90 -12.85
C GLN A 300 -4.15 13.36 -14.25
N GLN A 301 -3.89 12.08 -14.48
CA GLN A 301 -4.16 11.44 -15.76
C GLN A 301 -5.66 11.32 -16.04
N GLN A 302 -6.45 10.91 -15.04
CA GLN A 302 -7.90 10.72 -15.19
C GLN A 302 -8.69 12.03 -15.17
N ASN A 303 -8.21 13.03 -14.42
CA ASN A 303 -8.80 14.35 -14.35
C ASN A 303 -7.67 15.42 -14.37
N PRO A 304 -7.49 16.16 -15.47
CA PRO A 304 -6.47 17.21 -15.58
C PRO A 304 -6.60 18.37 -14.56
N ALA A 305 -7.77 18.54 -13.94
CA ALA A 305 -7.94 19.49 -12.83
C ALA A 305 -7.16 19.06 -11.58
N CYS A 306 -6.88 17.76 -11.44
CA CYS A 306 -6.09 17.22 -10.35
C CYS A 306 -4.61 17.63 -10.48
N LEU A 307 -3.95 17.77 -9.33
CA LEU A 307 -2.51 18.00 -9.22
C LEU A 307 -2.02 17.34 -7.93
N TYR A 308 -0.99 16.52 -8.04
CA TYR A 308 -0.29 15.98 -6.89
C TYR A 308 0.68 17.03 -6.34
N VAL A 309 0.71 17.18 -5.01
CA VAL A 309 1.56 18.15 -4.32
C VAL A 309 2.37 17.41 -3.26
N ILE A 310 3.69 17.59 -3.33
CA ILE A 310 4.64 17.17 -2.29
C ILE A 310 4.74 18.31 -1.27
N PRO A 311 4.40 18.08 0.01
CA PRO A 311 4.48 19.11 1.03
C PRO A 311 5.90 19.64 1.23
N ALA A 312 6.08 20.95 1.06
CA ALA A 312 7.40 21.57 0.98
C ALA A 312 8.19 21.42 2.30
N GLY A 313 9.28 20.65 2.26
CA GLY A 313 10.14 20.41 3.43
C GLY A 313 9.53 19.49 4.49
N GLU A 314 8.35 18.91 4.23
CA GLU A 314 7.57 18.15 5.22
C GLU A 314 7.15 16.76 4.72
N SER A 315 7.67 16.34 3.56
CA SER A 315 7.49 15.00 3.00
C SER A 315 8.74 14.14 3.21
N ILE A 316 8.67 12.89 2.74
CA ILE A 316 9.82 11.99 2.62
C ILE A 316 9.81 11.40 1.21
N VAL A 317 10.98 10.96 0.78
CA VAL A 317 11.15 10.12 -0.40
C VAL A 317 11.58 8.76 0.08
N ASN A 318 10.85 7.70 -0.28
CA ASN A 318 11.21 6.34 0.08
C ASN A 318 11.41 5.50 -1.16
N ALA A 319 12.51 4.76 -1.18
CA ALA A 319 12.72 3.65 -2.09
C ALA A 319 11.83 2.47 -1.67
N ASP A 320 11.17 1.83 -2.63
CA ASP A 320 10.41 0.61 -2.39
C ASP A 320 11.31 -0.61 -2.61
N PRO A 321 11.74 -1.32 -1.55
CA PRO A 321 12.88 -2.23 -1.68
C PRO A 321 12.57 -3.55 -2.38
N ILE A 322 13.63 -4.15 -2.93
CA ILE A 322 13.70 -5.54 -3.36
C ILE A 322 14.98 -6.17 -2.80
N ALA A 323 14.90 -7.44 -2.38
CA ALA A 323 16.04 -8.20 -1.85
C ALA A 323 15.89 -9.70 -2.09
N VAL A 324 17.01 -10.40 -2.25
CA VAL A 324 17.05 -11.86 -2.18
C VAL A 324 17.00 -12.27 -0.72
N LEU A 325 16.16 -13.27 -0.41
CA LEU A 325 15.98 -13.74 0.95
C LEU A 325 17.05 -14.77 1.35
N LYS A 326 17.40 -14.76 2.63
CA LYS A 326 18.27 -15.78 3.22
C LYS A 326 17.57 -17.13 3.13
N GLY A 327 18.24 -18.14 2.58
CA GLY A 327 17.65 -19.46 2.37
C GLY A 327 16.69 -19.55 1.17
N ALA A 328 16.84 -18.65 0.19
CA ALA A 328 16.20 -18.77 -1.12
C ALA A 328 16.37 -20.19 -1.71
N ARG A 329 15.31 -20.72 -2.34
CA ARG A 329 15.36 -22.03 -3.02
C ARG A 329 16.20 -21.95 -4.29
N HIS A 330 16.13 -20.81 -4.97
CA HIS A 330 16.75 -20.55 -6.27
C HIS A 330 17.56 -19.25 -6.20
N PRO A 331 18.65 -19.18 -5.41
CA PRO A 331 19.37 -17.92 -5.16
C PRO A 331 19.97 -17.31 -6.44
N ARG A 332 20.38 -18.15 -7.39
CA ARG A 332 20.87 -17.75 -8.71
C ARG A 332 19.78 -17.06 -9.52
N GLU A 333 18.62 -17.69 -9.65
CA GLU A 333 17.48 -17.17 -10.42
C GLU A 333 16.82 -15.98 -9.72
N ALA A 334 16.86 -15.94 -8.39
CA ALA A 334 16.45 -14.79 -7.59
C ALA A 334 17.31 -13.56 -7.89
N ALA A 335 18.64 -13.71 -7.94
CA ALA A 335 19.55 -12.62 -8.31
C ALA A 335 19.26 -12.08 -9.73
N VAL A 336 18.97 -12.98 -10.68
CA VAL A 336 18.58 -12.60 -12.05
C VAL A 336 17.26 -11.83 -12.08
N PHE A 337 16.25 -12.27 -11.33
CA PHE A 337 14.99 -11.55 -11.22
C PHE A 337 15.18 -10.16 -10.61
N VAL A 338 15.95 -10.05 -9.53
CA VAL A 338 16.27 -8.75 -8.90
C VAL A 338 16.98 -7.83 -9.91
N ALA A 339 17.98 -8.32 -10.63
CA ALA A 339 18.65 -7.53 -11.66
C ALA A 339 17.67 -7.07 -12.75
N TRP A 340 16.80 -7.96 -13.22
CA TRP A 340 15.79 -7.60 -14.21
C TRP A 340 14.82 -6.53 -13.69
N VAL A 341 14.39 -6.60 -12.43
CA VAL A 341 13.51 -5.58 -11.82
C VAL A 341 14.15 -4.18 -11.85
N LEU A 342 15.47 -4.10 -11.67
CA LEU A 342 16.24 -2.84 -11.64
C LEU A 342 16.61 -2.32 -13.05
N ASN A 343 16.57 -3.18 -14.06
CA ASN A 343 17.01 -2.87 -15.42
C ASN A 343 16.04 -1.94 -16.17
N GLU A 344 16.59 -0.94 -16.85
CA GLU A 344 15.87 0.09 -17.61
C GLU A 344 15.04 -0.47 -18.78
N MET A 345 15.48 -1.56 -19.41
CA MET A 345 14.74 -2.26 -20.48
C MET A 345 13.88 -3.42 -19.95
N GLY A 346 13.86 -3.62 -18.62
CA GLY A 346 13.22 -4.73 -17.94
C GLY A 346 12.10 -4.27 -17.02
N GLY A 347 12.22 -4.57 -15.73
CA GLY A 347 11.18 -4.29 -14.74
C GLY A 347 10.93 -2.81 -14.49
N GLN A 348 11.85 -1.91 -14.84
CA GLN A 348 11.58 -0.47 -14.74
C GLN A 348 10.47 -0.02 -15.71
N LEU A 349 10.24 -0.76 -16.80
CA LEU A 349 9.13 -0.52 -17.72
C LEU A 349 7.76 -0.80 -17.10
N VAL A 350 7.68 -1.66 -16.07
CA VAL A 350 6.42 -1.95 -15.35
C VAL A 350 5.87 -0.67 -14.71
N TRP A 351 6.74 0.16 -14.15
CA TRP A 351 6.34 1.39 -13.46
C TRP A 351 5.73 2.44 -14.39
N LEU A 352 6.10 2.40 -15.67
CA LEU A 352 5.61 3.30 -16.71
C LEU A 352 4.21 2.92 -17.22
N ASP A 353 3.67 1.76 -16.86
CA ASP A 353 2.30 1.37 -17.22
C ASP A 353 1.31 2.43 -16.69
N PRO A 354 0.44 3.01 -17.52
CA PRO A 354 -0.53 4.01 -17.07
C PRO A 354 -1.46 3.55 -15.95
N ASN A 355 -1.69 2.24 -15.80
CA ASN A 355 -2.51 1.69 -14.72
C ASN A 355 -1.73 1.52 -13.41
N ILE A 356 -0.39 1.59 -13.44
CA ILE A 356 0.50 1.48 -12.27
C ILE A 356 1.03 2.86 -11.87
N ASN A 357 1.54 3.60 -12.85
CA ASN A 357 1.88 5.02 -12.78
C ASN A 357 2.82 5.40 -11.64
N ARG A 358 3.82 4.55 -11.38
CA ARG A 358 4.76 4.70 -10.27
C ARG A 358 6.09 5.26 -10.76
N LEU A 359 6.81 5.98 -9.91
CA LEU A 359 8.11 6.55 -10.28
C LEU A 359 9.20 5.46 -10.33
N PRO A 360 9.87 5.27 -11.48
CA PRO A 360 11.01 4.39 -11.58
C PRO A 360 12.20 4.91 -10.74
N ILE A 361 12.97 3.99 -10.16
CA ILE A 361 14.19 4.31 -9.39
C ILE A 361 15.40 4.54 -10.32
N ASN A 362 15.42 3.84 -11.48
CA ASN A 362 16.50 3.91 -12.45
C ASN A 362 16.13 4.96 -13.52
N PRO A 363 16.77 6.15 -13.51
CA PRO A 363 16.40 7.23 -14.41
C PRO A 363 16.65 6.90 -15.89
N LYS A 364 17.52 5.92 -16.19
CA LYS A 364 17.80 5.50 -17.57
C LYS A 364 16.59 4.91 -18.28
N VAL A 365 15.56 4.48 -17.55
CA VAL A 365 14.30 4.03 -18.16
C VAL A 365 13.68 5.11 -19.06
N PHE A 366 13.89 6.39 -18.76
CA PHE A 366 13.38 7.50 -19.57
C PHE A 366 14.13 7.71 -20.90
N GLU A 367 15.26 7.04 -21.09
CA GLU A 367 16.01 6.99 -22.36
C GLU A 367 15.49 5.89 -23.30
N THR A 368 14.60 5.01 -22.80
CA THR A 368 13.99 3.93 -23.59
C THR A 368 12.82 4.46 -24.44
N PRO A 369 12.40 3.75 -25.52
CA PRO A 369 11.25 4.13 -26.32
C PRO A 369 9.93 4.26 -25.53
N GLU A 370 9.74 3.42 -24.52
CA GLU A 370 8.60 3.46 -23.62
C GLU A 370 8.70 4.64 -22.64
N GLY A 371 9.87 4.87 -22.07
CA GLY A 371 10.10 5.97 -21.14
C GLY A 371 10.01 7.35 -21.79
N ALA A 372 10.45 7.50 -23.04
CA ALA A 372 10.31 8.72 -23.81
C ALA A 372 8.84 9.14 -24.01
N LYS A 373 7.89 8.21 -23.90
CA LYS A 373 6.44 8.48 -23.97
C LYS A 373 5.86 8.96 -22.63
N ARG A 374 6.65 9.01 -21.55
CA ARG A 374 6.25 9.42 -20.20
C ARG A 374 7.01 10.67 -19.70
N PRO A 375 6.99 11.80 -20.42
CA PRO A 375 7.64 13.03 -19.98
C PRO A 375 7.04 13.56 -18.67
N ASP A 376 5.79 13.20 -18.37
CA ASP A 376 5.09 13.50 -17.11
C ASP A 376 5.76 12.84 -15.90
N LEU A 377 6.06 11.53 -15.97
CA LEU A 377 6.76 10.83 -14.88
C LEU A 377 8.24 11.24 -14.81
N LYS A 378 8.88 11.53 -15.94
CA LYS A 378 10.25 12.06 -15.93
C LYS A 378 10.32 13.36 -15.15
N LYS A 379 9.42 14.30 -15.47
CA LYS A 379 9.32 15.58 -14.77
C LYS A 379 9.05 15.38 -13.28
N ALA A 380 8.14 14.47 -12.92
CA ALA A 380 7.85 14.16 -11.53
C ALA A 380 9.07 13.59 -10.79
N LEU A 381 9.89 12.73 -11.41
CA LEU A 381 11.14 12.25 -10.83
C LEU A 381 12.17 13.37 -10.66
N ASP A 382 12.30 14.28 -11.63
CA ASP A 382 13.21 15.42 -11.56
C ASP A 382 12.81 16.39 -10.42
N GLU A 383 11.50 16.66 -10.28
CA GLU A 383 10.93 17.46 -9.18
C GLU A 383 11.14 16.79 -7.82
N LEU A 384 10.88 15.48 -7.73
CA LEU A 384 11.12 14.68 -6.53
C LEU A 384 12.59 14.73 -6.11
N SER A 385 13.51 14.58 -7.06
CA SER A 385 14.96 14.59 -6.80
C SER A 385 15.45 15.93 -6.24
N SER A 386 14.74 17.01 -6.57
CA SER A 386 15.02 18.36 -6.10
C SER A 386 14.24 18.73 -4.83
N ALA A 387 13.27 17.90 -4.42
CA ALA A 387 12.46 18.17 -3.25
C ALA A 387 13.30 18.04 -1.96
N SER A 388 13.07 18.95 -1.03
CA SER A 388 13.58 18.80 0.34
C SER A 388 12.58 18.00 1.16
N GLY A 389 13.06 16.93 1.80
CA GLY A 389 12.27 16.12 2.74
C GLY A 389 12.79 16.24 4.17
N ILE A 390 12.08 15.59 5.10
CA ILE A 390 12.55 15.43 6.48
C ILE A 390 13.52 14.26 6.60
N ALA A 391 14.41 14.32 7.59
CA ALA A 391 15.18 13.15 8.01
C ALA A 391 14.29 12.18 8.80
N PHE A 392 13.63 11.27 8.09
CA PHE A 392 12.70 10.32 8.69
C PHE A 392 13.42 9.18 9.41
N ASN A 393 13.04 8.92 10.66
CA ASN A 393 13.56 7.84 11.48
C ASN A 393 12.67 6.59 11.31
N GLU A 394 13.12 5.66 10.47
CA GLU A 394 12.45 4.39 10.21
C GLU A 394 12.38 3.48 11.45
N THR A 395 13.42 3.48 12.30
CA THR A 395 13.44 2.69 13.54
C THR A 395 12.38 3.19 14.52
N LEU A 396 12.26 4.50 14.70
CA LEU A 396 11.22 5.08 15.54
C LEU A 396 9.82 4.73 15.01
N SER A 397 9.63 4.80 13.68
CA SER A 397 8.38 4.37 13.03
C SER A 397 8.03 2.92 13.39
N SER A 398 8.95 1.97 13.25
CA SER A 398 8.72 0.58 13.68
C SER A 398 8.32 0.46 15.15
N LEU A 399 8.95 1.24 16.03
CA LEU A 399 8.75 1.12 17.47
C LEU A 399 7.36 1.58 17.92
N TRP A 400 6.80 2.64 17.32
CA TRP A 400 5.55 3.25 17.79
C TRP A 400 4.30 2.92 16.94
N VAL A 401 4.46 2.19 15.82
CA VAL A 401 3.47 2.17 14.71
C VAL A 401 2.09 1.73 15.16
N THR A 402 2.00 0.66 15.95
CA THR A 402 0.74 0.12 16.46
C THR A 402 0.02 1.14 17.34
N ALA A 403 0.76 1.78 18.25
CA ALA A 403 0.19 2.78 19.15
C ALA A 403 -0.28 4.02 18.39
N VAL A 404 0.51 4.54 17.44
CA VAL A 404 0.16 5.72 16.63
C VAL A 404 -1.09 5.45 15.77
N MET A 405 -1.12 4.31 15.07
CA MET A 405 -2.24 3.91 14.22
C MET A 405 -3.55 3.86 15.02
N TYR A 406 -3.53 3.18 16.17
CA TYR A 406 -4.73 2.97 16.97
C TYR A 406 -5.12 4.17 17.82
N TYR A 407 -4.17 5.02 18.22
CA TYR A 407 -4.50 6.30 18.85
C TYR A 407 -5.19 7.23 17.85
N PHE A 408 -4.72 7.32 16.60
CA PHE A 408 -5.42 8.05 15.55
C PHE A 408 -6.83 7.48 15.34
N LYS A 409 -6.95 6.16 15.21
CA LYS A 409 -8.24 5.47 15.05
C LYS A 409 -9.23 5.84 16.17
N ALA A 410 -8.83 5.66 17.43
CA ALA A 410 -9.70 5.92 18.57
C ALA A 410 -10.09 7.40 18.70
N THR A 411 -9.14 8.32 18.48
CA THR A 411 -9.32 9.73 18.84
C THR A 411 -9.80 10.62 17.69
N LEU A 412 -9.50 10.25 16.44
CA LEU A 412 -9.76 11.08 15.26
C LEU A 412 -10.73 10.43 14.27
N VAL A 413 -10.92 9.11 14.31
CA VAL A 413 -11.90 8.39 13.49
C VAL A 413 -13.13 8.03 14.32
N ASP A 414 -12.96 7.28 15.42
CA ASP A 414 -14.08 6.75 16.19
C ASP A 414 -14.78 7.82 17.06
N ALA A 415 -14.10 8.95 17.31
CA ALA A 415 -14.62 10.12 18.00
C ALA A 415 -14.88 11.30 17.04
N HIS A 416 -14.85 11.06 15.72
CA HIS A 416 -14.96 12.11 14.70
C HIS A 416 -16.30 12.85 14.73
N ASP A 417 -17.38 12.14 15.01
CA ASP A 417 -18.74 12.69 15.13
C ASP A 417 -18.87 13.76 16.23
N ASP A 418 -17.99 13.74 17.24
CA ASP A 418 -17.89 14.81 18.25
C ASP A 418 -16.89 15.91 17.82
N LEU A 419 -15.77 15.53 17.17
CA LEU A 419 -14.72 16.46 16.74
C LEU A 419 -15.20 17.47 15.69
N GLN A 420 -15.74 16.97 14.56
CA GLN A 420 -15.99 17.82 13.39
C GLN A 420 -17.06 18.89 13.65
N PRO A 421 -18.19 18.60 14.32
CA PRO A 421 -19.18 19.63 14.62
C PRO A 421 -18.66 20.73 15.56
N VAL A 422 -17.79 20.39 16.51
CA VAL A 422 -17.16 21.38 17.42
C VAL A 422 -16.19 22.26 16.65
N TRP A 423 -15.35 21.66 15.81
CA TRP A 423 -14.45 22.41 14.94
C TRP A 423 -15.18 23.33 13.97
N ALA A 424 -16.26 22.85 13.34
CA ALA A 424 -17.07 23.64 12.43
C ALA A 424 -17.62 24.91 13.09
N GLN A 425 -18.09 24.81 14.35
CA GLN A 425 -18.56 25.96 15.13
C GLN A 425 -17.43 26.96 15.43
N ILE A 426 -16.28 26.47 15.90
CA ILE A 426 -15.12 27.31 16.24
C ILE A 426 -14.59 28.03 14.99
N ALA A 427 -14.35 27.29 13.91
CA ALA A 427 -13.83 27.83 12.66
C ALA A 427 -14.81 28.83 12.03
N LYS A 428 -16.12 28.53 12.02
CA LYS A 428 -17.13 29.46 11.52
C LYS A 428 -17.16 30.75 12.32
N ALA A 429 -17.17 30.68 13.65
CA ALA A 429 -17.17 31.88 14.49
C ALA A 429 -15.93 32.74 14.25
N TYR A 430 -14.77 32.12 14.08
CA TYR A 430 -13.53 32.83 13.76
C TYR A 430 -13.59 33.51 12.39
N LEU A 431 -14.03 32.79 11.36
CA LEU A 431 -14.13 33.34 9.99
C LEU A 431 -15.22 34.42 9.85
N ASP A 432 -16.31 34.32 10.62
CA ASP A 432 -17.35 35.35 10.70
C ASP A 432 -16.92 36.56 11.57
N GLY A 433 -15.71 36.55 12.15
CA GLY A 433 -15.21 37.63 13.01
C GLY A 433 -15.86 37.71 14.39
N LYS A 434 -16.58 36.68 14.83
CA LYS A 434 -17.29 36.62 16.13
C LYS A 434 -16.37 36.31 17.31
N ILE A 435 -15.21 35.73 17.05
CA ILE A 435 -14.17 35.50 18.06
C ILE A 435 -12.83 36.02 17.55
N THR A 436 -12.01 36.54 18.46
CA THR A 436 -10.68 37.05 18.15
C THR A 436 -9.70 35.91 17.83
N GLN A 437 -8.56 36.23 17.21
CA GLN A 437 -7.46 35.27 17.02
C GLN A 437 -7.03 34.61 18.33
N GLN A 438 -6.98 35.37 19.44
CA GLN A 438 -6.59 34.85 20.75
C GLN A 438 -7.61 33.83 21.27
N GLN A 439 -8.91 34.14 21.16
CA GLN A 439 -9.98 33.23 21.54
C GLN A 439 -9.99 31.98 20.66
N PHE A 440 -9.79 32.13 19.36
CA PHE A 440 -9.65 31.01 18.44
C PHE A 440 -8.49 30.11 18.84
N ASN A 441 -7.29 30.66 19.05
CA ASN A 441 -6.12 29.88 19.45
C ASN A 441 -6.36 29.11 20.75
N MET A 442 -6.94 29.75 21.77
CA MET A 442 -7.30 29.09 23.03
C MET A 442 -8.27 27.92 22.82
N LEU A 443 -9.29 28.08 21.96
CA LEU A 443 -10.24 27.02 21.64
C LEU A 443 -9.59 25.88 20.88
N VAL A 444 -8.65 26.18 19.97
CA VAL A 444 -7.90 25.14 19.28
C VAL A 444 -6.97 24.40 20.24
N ASP A 445 -6.33 25.09 21.18
CA ASP A 445 -5.50 24.47 22.20
C ASP A 445 -6.34 23.54 23.09
N ALA A 446 -7.56 23.95 23.47
CA ALA A 446 -8.50 23.09 24.18
C ALA A 446 -8.94 21.87 23.35
N LEU A 447 -9.18 22.05 22.05
CA LEU A 447 -9.60 20.98 21.14
C LEU A 447 -8.50 19.94 20.90
N THR A 448 -7.23 20.37 20.95
CA THR A 448 -6.06 19.56 20.60
C THR A 448 -5.19 19.17 21.80
N ALA A 449 -5.57 19.55 23.01
CA ALA A 449 -4.84 19.26 24.24
C ALA A 449 -4.52 17.76 24.40
N PRO A 450 -3.36 17.39 24.96
CA PRO A 450 -3.02 15.99 25.25
C PRO A 450 -4.10 15.30 26.10
N LEU A 451 -4.41 14.05 25.77
CA LEU A 451 -5.39 13.26 26.51
C LEU A 451 -4.75 12.63 27.75
N THR A 452 -5.46 12.67 28.88
CA THR A 452 -5.09 11.95 30.11
C THR A 452 -5.92 10.68 30.23
N PHE A 453 -5.26 9.54 30.45
CA PHE A 453 -5.89 8.22 30.63
C PHE A 453 -5.11 7.39 31.66
N THR A 454 -5.63 6.21 32.01
CA THR A 454 -4.96 5.28 32.93
C THR A 454 -4.12 4.28 32.12
N ASP A 455 -2.82 4.17 32.40
CA ASP A 455 -1.96 3.17 31.78
C ASP A 455 -2.36 1.76 32.25
N PRO A 456 -2.82 0.86 31.37
CA PRO A 456 -3.27 -0.49 31.77
C PRO A 456 -2.14 -1.35 32.34
N LEU A 457 -0.88 -0.99 32.09
CA LEU A 457 0.28 -1.72 32.63
C LEU A 457 0.60 -1.37 34.08
N THR A 458 0.30 -0.13 34.51
CA THR A 458 0.75 0.40 35.80
C THR A 458 -0.37 0.89 36.70
N GLY A 459 -1.57 1.13 36.14
CA GLY A 459 -2.69 1.76 36.84
C GLY A 459 -2.52 3.26 37.08
N ALA A 460 -1.40 3.87 36.66
CA ALA A 460 -1.13 5.29 36.84
C ALA A 460 -1.79 6.15 35.76
N LYS A 461 -2.10 7.42 36.08
CA LYS A 461 -2.51 8.41 35.07
C LYS A 461 -1.32 8.82 34.21
N THR A 462 -1.53 8.86 32.90
CA THR A 462 -0.52 9.23 31.91
C THR A 462 -1.13 10.03 30.75
N THR A 463 -0.29 10.51 29.84
CA THR A 463 -0.68 11.07 28.55
C THR A 463 -0.03 10.29 27.41
N PHE A 464 -0.51 10.51 26.17
CA PHE A 464 0.03 9.84 24.99
C PHE A 464 1.29 10.57 24.49
N THR A 465 2.41 10.34 25.16
CA THR A 465 3.73 10.85 24.76
C THR A 465 4.43 9.93 23.76
N LEU A 466 5.49 10.40 23.11
CA LEU A 466 6.33 9.57 22.23
C LEU A 466 6.86 8.33 22.97
N ASP A 467 7.44 8.53 24.17
CA ASP A 467 7.96 7.44 24.99
C ASP A 467 6.87 6.44 25.37
N TYR A 468 5.66 6.93 25.66
CA TYR A 468 4.53 6.06 25.93
C TYR A 468 4.13 5.26 24.69
N ALA A 469 4.08 5.89 23.51
CA ALA A 469 3.77 5.22 22.25
C ALA A 469 4.77 4.10 21.94
N VAL A 470 6.08 4.35 22.09
CA VAL A 470 7.14 3.35 21.95
C VAL A 470 6.98 2.21 22.96
N LYS A 471 6.72 2.54 24.24
CA LYS A 471 6.51 1.55 25.31
C LYS A 471 5.32 0.64 25.01
N ILE A 472 4.17 1.22 24.67
CA ILE A 472 2.88 0.53 24.65
C ILE A 472 2.63 -0.24 23.35
N SER A 473 3.23 0.20 22.24
CA SER A 473 3.02 -0.35 20.89
C SER A 473 3.17 -1.88 20.83
N ARG A 474 4.23 -2.44 21.43
CA ARG A 474 4.45 -3.89 21.47
C ARG A 474 3.37 -4.64 22.25
N TYR A 475 2.88 -4.07 23.35
CA TYR A 475 1.87 -4.70 24.18
C TYR A 475 0.51 -4.68 23.50
N MET A 476 0.17 -3.57 22.82
CA MET A 476 -1.04 -3.50 22.01
C MET A 476 -1.04 -4.52 20.86
N ALA A 477 0.13 -4.81 20.28
CA ALA A 477 0.24 -5.77 19.19
C ALA A 477 0.02 -7.23 19.64
N THR A 478 0.31 -7.55 20.91
CA THR A 478 0.30 -8.94 21.40
C THR A 478 -0.78 -9.25 22.44
N ASP A 479 -1.33 -8.23 23.10
CA ASP A 479 -2.30 -8.39 24.19
C ASP A 479 -3.65 -7.71 23.83
N PRO A 480 -4.67 -8.51 23.47
CA PRO A 480 -6.00 -8.00 23.14
C PRO A 480 -6.67 -7.23 24.28
N ALA A 481 -6.40 -7.55 25.55
CA ALA A 481 -7.01 -6.86 26.68
C ALA A 481 -6.45 -5.45 26.83
N ILE A 482 -5.13 -5.29 26.69
CA ILE A 482 -4.46 -3.97 26.66
C ILE A 482 -4.98 -3.14 25.48
N TYR A 483 -5.05 -3.74 24.29
CA TYR A 483 -5.58 -3.09 23.10
C TYR A 483 -7.02 -2.57 23.33
N GLN A 484 -7.94 -3.42 23.75
CA GLN A 484 -9.34 -3.04 23.96
C GLN A 484 -9.50 -1.97 25.05
N ASN A 485 -8.72 -2.08 26.13
CA ASN A 485 -8.74 -1.13 27.21
C ASN A 485 -8.31 0.27 26.75
N LEU A 486 -7.19 0.37 26.01
CA LEU A 486 -6.69 1.65 25.50
C LEU A 486 -7.61 2.26 24.45
N MET A 487 -8.14 1.47 23.51
CA MET A 487 -9.09 1.95 22.51
C MET A 487 -10.30 2.64 23.15
N ASN A 488 -10.90 2.01 24.17
CA ASN A 488 -12.01 2.58 24.90
C ASN A 488 -11.62 3.86 25.65
N GLN A 489 -10.51 3.84 26.39
CA GLN A 489 -10.06 5.00 27.16
C GLN A 489 -9.71 6.20 26.26
N TRP A 490 -8.99 5.98 25.17
CA TRP A 490 -8.61 7.04 24.24
C TRP A 490 -9.80 7.64 23.53
N LYS A 491 -10.75 6.81 23.06
CA LYS A 491 -11.98 7.29 22.45
C LYS A 491 -12.77 8.17 23.42
N GLU A 492 -13.09 7.67 24.62
CA GLU A 492 -13.90 8.41 25.58
C GLU A 492 -13.21 9.69 26.08
N ALA A 493 -11.88 9.64 26.28
CA ALA A 493 -11.10 10.84 26.61
C ALA A 493 -11.13 11.89 25.48
N ALA A 494 -11.03 11.46 24.22
CA ALA A 494 -11.10 12.37 23.06
C ALA A 494 -12.48 13.03 22.95
N ARG A 495 -13.56 12.25 23.09
CA ARG A 495 -14.93 12.77 23.08
C ARG A 495 -15.15 13.80 24.18
N ALA A 496 -14.71 13.48 25.41
CA ALA A 496 -14.78 14.40 26.54
C ALA A 496 -13.99 15.70 26.29
N ARG A 497 -12.80 15.62 25.65
CA ARG A 497 -12.02 16.79 25.25
C ARG A 497 -12.80 17.67 24.26
N TYR A 498 -13.43 17.10 23.24
CA TYR A 498 -14.17 17.86 22.24
C TYR A 498 -15.40 18.53 22.83
N LEU A 499 -16.16 17.82 23.66
CA LEU A 499 -17.30 18.40 24.37
C LEU A 499 -16.87 19.53 25.33
N LYS A 500 -15.74 19.37 26.02
CA LYS A 500 -15.17 20.45 26.85
C LYS A 500 -14.78 21.68 26.02
N ALA A 501 -14.18 21.50 24.84
CA ALA A 501 -13.86 22.59 23.93
C ALA A 501 -15.13 23.29 23.42
N GLN A 502 -16.22 22.54 23.19
CA GLN A 502 -17.53 23.09 22.87
C GLN A 502 -18.07 23.98 24.01
N GLU A 503 -17.94 23.56 25.26
CA GLU A 503 -18.48 24.35 26.37
C GLU A 503 -17.65 25.60 26.63
N LEU A 504 -16.34 25.52 26.42
CA LEU A 504 -15.49 26.71 26.40
C LEU A 504 -15.91 27.65 25.25
N PHE A 505 -16.18 27.13 24.06
CA PHE A 505 -16.67 27.94 22.94
C PHE A 505 -17.98 28.67 23.28
N LYS A 506 -18.96 27.98 23.89
CA LYS A 506 -20.24 28.59 24.32
C LYS A 506 -20.06 29.70 25.36
N GLN A 507 -18.99 29.65 26.17
CA GLN A 507 -18.68 30.70 27.14
C GLN A 507 -18.03 31.93 26.48
N VAL A 508 -17.16 31.68 25.50
CA VAL A 508 -16.32 32.70 24.84
C VAL A 508 -17.05 33.42 23.71
N ALA A 509 -17.95 32.72 23.02
CA ALA A 509 -18.72 33.25 21.89
C ALA A 509 -20.05 33.92 22.32
N LYS A 510 -20.18 34.31 23.59
CA LYS A 510 -21.32 35.12 24.05
C LYS A 510 -21.26 36.51 23.38
N PRO A 511 -22.41 37.05 22.93
CA PRO A 511 -22.47 38.29 22.16
C PRO A 511 -21.96 39.51 22.92
#